data_AF-A3JJQ2-F1
#
_entry.id   AF-A3JJQ2-F1
#
_cell.length_a   1.000
_cell.length_b   1.000
_cell.length_c   1.000
_cell.angle_alpha   90.00
_cell.angle_beta   90.00
_cell.angle_gamma   90.00
#
_symmetry.space_group_name_H-M   'P 1'
#
loop_
_entity.id
_entity.type
_entity.pdbx_description
1 polymer ?
#
loop_
_entity_poly.entity_id
_entity_poly.type
_entity_poly.pdbx_seq_one_letter_code
_entity_poly.pdbx_strand_id
1 'polypeptide(L)' 'QHHIQSVQRSANVSALGYAAGLRKPVNDLSRGALVEDIVFTIAITAVQAKQVEDARKA' A
#
# COMPACT_ATOMS: atom_id res chain seq x y z
N GLN A 1 3.50 0.01 15.85
CA GLN A 1 2.26 -0.81 16.00
C GLN A 1 0.99 0.01 16.30
N HIS A 2 1.03 1.36 16.36
CA HIS A 2 -0.13 2.26 16.16
C HIS A 2 -0.27 2.71 14.68
N HIS A 3 0.32 1.95 13.76
CA HIS A 3 1.24 2.54 12.77
C HIS A 3 0.67 2.60 11.38
N ILE A 4 -0.11 1.60 11.01
CA ILE A 4 -0.81 1.52 9.72
C ILE A 4 -2.01 2.49 9.68
N GLN A 5 -2.07 3.36 10.67
CA GLN A 5 -3.15 4.26 10.98
C GLN A 5 -2.77 5.74 10.87
N SER A 6 -1.52 6.12 10.63
CA SER A 6 -1.27 7.28 9.77
C SER A 6 -1.47 6.92 8.30
N VAL A 7 -1.24 5.64 7.98
CA VAL A 7 -0.88 5.09 6.66
C VAL A 7 -1.99 5.14 5.63
N GLN A 8 -3.19 5.51 6.03
CA GLN A 8 -4.26 5.86 5.09
C GLN A 8 -5.10 7.04 5.56
N ARG A 9 -4.74 7.71 6.65
CA ARG A 9 -5.53 8.84 7.15
C ARG A 9 -5.44 10.09 6.25
N SER A 10 -4.55 10.03 5.25
CA SER A 10 -4.42 10.93 4.10
C SER A 10 -4.79 10.26 2.77
N ALA A 11 -5.57 9.16 2.76
CA ALA A 11 -5.84 8.33 1.58
C ALA A 11 -6.68 8.99 0.47
N ASN A 12 -6.47 10.27 0.18
CA ASN A 12 -6.31 10.65 -1.23
C ASN A 12 -4.96 10.10 -1.73
N VAL A 13 -4.89 8.76 -1.73
CA VAL A 13 -3.76 7.83 -1.72
C VAL A 13 -2.43 8.43 -2.19
N SER A 14 -1.43 8.49 -1.31
CA SER A 14 -0.02 8.28 -1.71
C SER A 14 0.89 7.86 -0.56
N ALA A 15 1.39 6.63 -0.69
CA ALA A 15 2.80 6.25 -0.62
C ALA A 15 3.76 6.94 0.34
N LEU A 16 3.79 6.49 1.59
CA LEU A 16 5.05 6.46 2.34
C LEU A 16 5.31 5.03 2.81
N GLY A 17 6.32 4.40 2.19
CA GLY A 17 6.66 2.98 2.29
C GLY A 17 6.71 2.25 0.94
N TYR A 18 6.49 2.94 -0.19
CA TYR A 18 6.52 2.31 -1.50
C TYR A 18 7.97 2.09 -1.92
N ALA A 19 8.28 0.87 -2.35
CA ALA A 19 9.47 0.62 -3.13
C ALA A 19 9.33 1.32 -4.50
N ALA A 20 9.80 2.57 -4.57
CA ALA A 20 9.83 3.35 -5.81
C ALA A 20 10.70 2.64 -6.86
N GLY A 21 10.29 2.68 -8.13
CA GLY A 21 11.03 2.08 -9.25
C GLY A 21 10.53 0.70 -9.71
N LEU A 22 9.44 0.19 -9.14
CA LEU A 22 8.84 -1.09 -9.54
C LEU A 22 7.66 -0.91 -10.51
N ARG A 23 7.52 -1.88 -11.44
CA ARG A 23 6.40 -1.91 -12.41
C ARG A 23 5.04 -2.25 -11.79
N LYS A 24 5.02 -2.76 -10.56
CA LYS A 24 3.83 -3.12 -9.78
C LYS A 24 3.98 -2.61 -8.35
N PRO A 25 2.88 -2.28 -7.66
CA PRO A 25 2.94 -1.81 -6.28
C PRO A 25 3.48 -2.89 -5.34
N VAL A 26 4.32 -2.48 -4.40
CA VAL A 26 4.89 -3.33 -3.36
C VAL A 26 4.96 -2.50 -2.09
N ASN A 27 4.50 -3.08 -0.98
CA ASN A 27 4.51 -2.48 0.35
C ASN A 27 5.19 -3.47 1.30
N ASP A 28 6.20 -3.00 2.03
CA ASP A 28 6.91 -3.83 3.01
C ASP A 28 6.18 -3.83 4.36
N LEU A 29 6.35 -4.93 5.09
CA LEU A 29 5.85 -5.04 6.45
C LEU A 29 7.01 -4.85 7.43
N SER A 30 6.77 -4.07 8.47
CA SER A 30 7.73 -3.93 9.56
C SER A 30 7.88 -5.25 10.33
N ARG A 31 9.05 -5.45 10.95
CA ARG A 31 9.27 -6.61 11.83
C ARG A 31 8.31 -6.54 13.03
N GLY A 32 7.66 -7.65 13.34
CA GLY A 32 6.60 -7.69 14.35
C GLY A 32 5.27 -7.12 13.88
N ALA A 33 5.00 -7.10 12.56
CA ALA A 33 3.68 -6.77 12.02
C ALA A 33 2.60 -7.71 12.60
N LEU A 34 1.48 -7.11 12.98
CA LEU A 34 0.31 -7.84 13.44
C LEU A 34 -0.47 -8.42 12.25
N VAL A 35 -1.38 -9.35 12.50
CA VAL A 35 -2.22 -9.91 11.43
C VAL A 35 -3.03 -8.81 10.73
N GLU A 36 -3.54 -7.84 11.49
CA GLU A 36 -4.26 -6.71 10.92
C GLU A 36 -3.39 -5.89 9.97
N ASP A 37 -2.10 -5.75 10.29
CA ASP A 37 -1.15 -5.01 9.48
C ASP A 37 -0.93 -5.67 8.11
N ILE A 38 -0.91 -7.01 8.10
CA ILE A 38 -0.78 -7.83 6.89
C ILE A 38 -2.01 -7.67 6.00
N VAL A 39 -3.21 -7.86 6.57
CA VAL A 39 -4.47 -7.77 5.84
C VAL A 39 -4.64 -6.40 5.19
N PHE A 40 -4.32 -5.34 5.93
CA PHE A 40 -4.38 -3.99 5.42
C PHE A 40 -3.39 -3.74 4.27
N THR A 41 -2.16 -4.20 4.43
CA THR A 41 -1.10 -4.08 3.41
C THR A 41 -1.49 -4.78 2.11
N ILE A 42 -2.14 -5.94 2.20
CA ILE A 42 -2.70 -6.64 1.03
C ILE A 42 -3.78 -5.77 0.36
N ALA A 43 -4.75 -5.28 1.13
CA ALA A 43 -5.88 -4.50 0.60
C ALA A 43 -5.40 -3.25 -0.15
N ILE A 44 -4.47 -2.48 0.42
CA ILE A 44 -3.96 -1.27 -0.22
C ILE A 44 -3.12 -1.55 -1.46
N THR A 45 -2.32 -2.63 -1.45
CA THR A 45 -1.55 -3.06 -2.62
C THR A 45 -2.46 -3.43 -3.79
N ALA A 46 -3.61 -4.08 -3.51
CA ALA A 46 -4.58 -4.42 -4.54
C ALA A 46 -5.22 -3.18 -5.19
N VAL A 47 -5.60 -2.18 -4.38
CA VAL A 47 -6.17 -0.91 -4.89
C VAL A 47 -5.14 -0.16 -5.74
N GLN A 48 -3.89 -0.05 -5.28
CA GLN A 48 -2.80 0.57 -6.05
C GLN A 48 -2.59 -0.15 -7.39
N ALA A 49 -2.64 -1.49 -7.39
CA ALA A 49 -2.44 -2.28 -8.60
C ALA A 49 -3.55 -2.01 -9.61
N LYS A 50 -4.79 -1.86 -9.13
CA LYS A 50 -5.93 -1.52 -9.96
C LYS A 50 -5.80 -0.12 -10.58
N GLN A 51 -5.40 0.87 -9.79
CA GLN A 51 -5.15 2.24 -10.29
C GLN A 51 -4.06 2.27 -11.37
N VAL A 52 -2.97 1.51 -11.20
CA VAL A 52 -1.91 1.37 -12.22
C VAL A 52 -2.43 0.69 -13.47
N GLU A 53 -3.31 -0.30 -13.35
CA GLU A 53 -3.95 -0.94 -14.49
C GLU A 53 -4.84 0.04 -15.26
N ASP A 54 -5.68 0.79 -14.56
CA ASP A 54 -6.62 1.73 -15.17
C ASP A 54 -5.88 2.89 -15.86
N ALA A 55 -4.81 3.41 -15.25
CA ALA A 55 -3.95 4.44 -15.85
C ALA A 55 -3.18 3.96 -17.09
N ARG A 56 -2.96 2.65 -17.26
CA ARG A 56 -2.33 2.08 -18.47
C ARG A 56 -3.32 1.84 -19.62
N LYS A 57 -4.62 1.80 -19.31
CA LYS A 57 -5.69 1.58 -20.28
C LYS A 57 -6.22 2.88 -20.88
N ALA A 58 -6.06 4.00 -20.16
CA ALA A 58 -6.28 5.36 -20.65
C ALA A 58 -5.15 5.80 -21.58
#